data_AF-A0A383BS96-F1
#
_entry.id   AF-A0A383BS96-F1
#
_cell.length_a   1.000
_cell.length_b   1.000
_cell.length_c   1.000
_cell.angle_alpha   90.00
_cell.angle_beta   90.00
_cell.angle_gamma   90.00
#
_symmetry.space_group_name_H-M   'P 1'
#
loop_
_entity.id
_entity.type
_entity.pdbx_description
1 polymer ?
#
loop_
_entity_poly.entity_id
_entity_poly.type
_entity_poly.pdbx_seq_one_letter_code
_entity_poly.pdbx_strand_id
1 'polypeptide(L)' 'MLFSILKNIKFNNRLQIIDHKGNTHSYGEGKIFSKIRLKNKSIERKLFVNPSLYLGEGYMDEDIIIEEGTLD' A
#
# COMPACT_ATOMS: atom_id res chain seq x y z
N MET A 1 -12.86 -1.72 1.00
CA MET A 1 -13.13 -0.68 2.01
C MET A 1 -11.85 -0.03 2.55
N LEU A 2 -10.76 -0.78 2.84
CA LEU A 2 -9.42 -0.23 3.17
C LEU A 2 -8.98 0.92 2.24
N PHE A 3 -9.12 0.64 0.95
CA PHE A 3 -8.78 1.49 -0.17
C PHE A 3 -9.61 2.78 -0.31
N SER A 4 -10.72 2.92 0.41
CA SER A 4 -11.57 4.13 0.33
C SER A 4 -11.11 5.24 1.28
N ILE A 5 -10.41 4.88 2.36
CA ILE A 5 -9.89 5.85 3.35
C ILE A 5 -8.65 6.54 2.78
N LEU A 6 -7.76 5.79 2.13
CA LEU A 6 -6.60 6.31 1.39
C LEU A 6 -7.01 7.26 0.25
N LYS A 7 -8.23 7.11 -0.29
CA LYS A 7 -8.74 7.95 -1.38
C LYS A 7 -8.97 9.41 -0.96
N ASN A 8 -9.24 9.66 0.33
CA ASN A 8 -9.45 11.01 0.87
C ASN A 8 -8.19 11.64 1.48
N ILE A 9 -7.11 10.87 1.59
CA ILE A 9 -5.82 11.43 2.02
C ILE A 9 -5.21 12.11 0.80
N LYS A 10 -4.97 13.43 0.91
CA LYS A 10 -4.24 14.18 -0.10
C LYS A 10 -2.79 13.70 -0.12
N PHE A 11 -2.52 12.68 -0.93
CA PHE A 11 -1.17 12.28 -1.25
C PHE A 11 -0.60 13.26 -2.29
N ASN A 12 0.45 13.99 -1.90
CA ASN A 12 1.24 14.78 -2.85
C ASN A 12 2.06 13.90 -3.80
N ASN A 13 2.13 12.59 -3.51
CA ASN A 13 2.84 11.55 -4.25
C ASN A 13 1.83 10.56 -4.87
N ARG A 14 2.22 9.88 -5.94
CA ARG A 14 1.41 8.84 -6.59
C ARG A 14 1.78 7.48 -5.99
N LEU A 15 0.82 6.86 -5.31
CA LEU A 15 0.98 5.54 -4.71
C LEU A 15 0.19 4.51 -5.52
N GLN A 16 0.85 3.46 -6.02
CA GLN A 16 0.22 2.27 -6.56
C GLN A 16 0.29 1.14 -5.55
N ILE A 17 -0.85 0.52 -5.27
CA ILE A 17 -0.96 -0.67 -4.44
C ILE A 17 -1.49 -1.80 -5.31
N ILE A 18 -0.72 -2.87 -5.41
CA ILE A 18 -1.12 -4.11 -6.05
C ILE A 18 -1.61 -5.04 -4.94
N ASP A 19 -2.87 -5.45 -4.99
CA ASP A 19 -3.42 -6.40 -4.03
C ASP A 19 -2.90 -7.83 -4.28
N HIS A 20 -3.18 -8.76 -3.36
CA HIS A 20 -2.78 -10.16 -3.49
C HIS A 20 -3.41 -10.88 -4.70
N LYS A 21 -4.43 -10.29 -5.32
CA LYS A 21 -5.11 -10.82 -6.51
C LYS A 21 -4.54 -10.24 -7.80
N GLY A 22 -3.60 -9.29 -7.72
CA GLY A 22 -3.03 -8.60 -8.87
C GLY A 22 -3.80 -7.36 -9.34
N ASN A 23 -4.88 -6.95 -8.64
CA ASN A 23 -5.56 -5.70 -8.94
C ASN A 23 -4.71 -4.52 -8.48
N THR A 24 -4.57 -3.54 -9.37
CA THR A 24 -3.81 -2.32 -9.10
C THR A 24 -4.74 -1.18 -8.71
N HIS A 25 -4.47 -0.58 -7.57
CA HIS A 25 -5.16 0.59 -7.05
C HIS A 25 -4.20 1.77 -7.02
N SER A 26 -4.52 2.87 -7.71
CA SER A 26 -3.70 4.08 -7.74
C SER A 26 -4.32 5.19 -6.88
N TYR A 27 -3.48 5.87 -6.11
CA TYR A 27 -3.85 6.95 -5.19
C TYR A 27 -2.93 8.17 -5.40
N GLY A 28 -3.49 9.37 -5.28
CA GLY A 28 -2.76 10.62 -5.46
C GLY A 28 -2.48 10.96 -6.93
N GLU A 29 -2.06 12.21 -7.16
CA GLU A 29 -1.73 12.77 -8.48
C GLU A 29 -0.31 13.36 -8.52
N GLY A 30 0.58 12.78 -7.71
CA GLY A 30 1.95 13.24 -7.55
C GLY A 30 2.94 12.75 -8.60
N LYS A 31 4.09 13.42 -8.68
CA LYS A 31 5.20 13.06 -9.58
C LYS A 31 6.08 11.94 -9.00
N ILE A 32 6.22 11.91 -7.68
CA ILE A 32 6.94 10.84 -6.94
C ILE A 32 6.04 9.60 -6.95
N PHE A 33 6.57 8.51 -7.48
CA PHE A 33 5.82 7.27 -7.69
C PHE A 33 6.35 6.16 -6.79
N SER A 34 5.47 5.58 -5.97
CA SER A 34 5.78 4.40 -5.17
C SER A 34 4.80 3.28 -5.49
N LYS A 35 5.30 2.09 -5.79
CA LYS A 35 4.52 0.89 -6.09
C LYS A 35 4.76 -0.14 -5.01
N ILE A 36 3.69 -0.56 -4.36
CA ILE A 36 3.71 -1.53 -3.28
C ILE A 36 2.85 -2.74 -3.70
N ARG A 37 3.35 -3.95 -3.47
CA ARG A 37 2.61 -5.20 -3.68
C ARG A 37 2.36 -5.89 -2.35
N LEU A 38 1.09 -6.24 -2.13
CA LEU A 38 0.65 -7.06 -1.01
C LEU A 38 0.62 -8.51 -1.48
N LYS A 39 1.45 -9.40 -0.91
CA LYS A 39 1.51 -10.80 -1.34
C LYS A 39 0.27 -11.60 -0.95
N ASN A 40 -0.31 -11.28 0.20
CA ASN A 40 -1.24 -12.16 0.88
C ASN A 40 -2.53 -11.46 1.31
N LYS A 41 -3.65 -12.18 1.31
CA LYS A 41 -4.94 -11.67 1.82
C LYS A 41 -4.90 -11.35 3.32
N SER A 42 -4.01 -12.01 4.05
CA SER A 42 -3.82 -11.79 5.49
C SER A 42 -3.31 -10.38 5.77
N ILE A 43 -2.29 -9.92 5.02
CA ILE A 43 -1.72 -8.59 5.24
C ILE A 43 -2.70 -7.48 4.88
N GLU A 44 -3.55 -7.67 3.86
CA GLU A 44 -4.64 -6.73 3.56
C GLU A 44 -5.63 -6.57 4.72
N ARG A 45 -6.00 -7.68 5.36
CA ARG A 45 -6.89 -7.65 6.52
C ARG A 45 -6.22 -6.98 7.72
N LYS A 46 -4.95 -7.31 7.98
CA LYS A 46 -4.15 -6.70 9.04
C LYS A 46 -4.03 -5.18 8.84
N LEU A 47 -3.69 -4.74 7.63
CA LEU A 47 -3.63 -3.32 7.26
C LEU A 47 -4.97 -2.59 7.48
N PHE A 48 -6.11 -3.30 7.44
CA PHE A 48 -7.42 -2.72 7.74
C PHE A 48 -7.68 -2.48 9.22
N VAL A 49 -7.07 -3.30 10.09
CA VAL A 49 -7.24 -3.18 11.53
C VAL A 49 -6.27 -2.14 12.09
N ASN A 50 -5.00 -2.20 11.70
CA ASN A 50 -3.98 -1.27 12.19
C ASN A 50 -2.89 -1.02 11.12
N PRO A 51 -3.12 -0.11 10.17
CA PRO A 51 -2.21 0.10 9.06
C PRO A 51 -0.82 0.52 9.52
N SER A 52 -0.69 1.36 10.54
CA SER A 52 0.62 1.86 11.01
C SER A 52 1.52 0.76 11.56
N LEU A 53 0.97 -0.20 12.30
CA LEU A 53 1.74 -1.34 12.83
C LEU A 53 2.06 -2.35 11.72
N TYR A 54 1.02 -2.77 11.01
CA TYR A 54 1.13 -3.88 10.07
C TYR A 54 1.81 -3.51 8.75
N LEU A 55 1.97 -2.22 8.42
CA LEU A 55 2.85 -1.82 7.33
C LEU A 55 4.31 -2.20 7.63
N GLY A 56 4.77 -1.89 8.85
CA GLY A 56 6.14 -2.20 9.28
C GLY A 56 6.38 -3.69 9.38
N GLU A 57 5.48 -4.41 10.06
CA GLU A 57 5.54 -5.88 10.16
C GLU A 57 5.49 -6.53 8.77
N GLY A 58 4.54 -6.14 7.92
CA GLY A 58 4.41 -6.70 6.58
C GLY A 58 5.62 -6.43 5.69
N TYR A 59 6.28 -5.28 5.84
CA TYR A 59 7.53 -5.00 5.15
C TYR A 59 8.69 -5.87 5.67
N MET A 60 8.80 -6.02 6.99
CA MET A 60 9.82 -6.87 7.62
C MET A 60 9.63 -8.36 7.31
N ASP A 61 8.38 -8.83 7.24
CA ASP A 61 8.00 -10.21 6.97
C ASP A 61 7.96 -10.53 5.46
N GLU A 62 8.37 -9.58 4.60
CA GLU A 62 8.32 -9.68 3.12
C GLU A 62 6.92 -9.96 2.52
N ASP A 63 5.88 -9.74 3.31
CA ASP A 63 4.47 -9.81 2.93
C ASP A 63 4.04 -8.56 2.11
N ILE A 64 4.77 -7.45 2.29
CA ILE A 64 4.64 -6.19 1.58
C ILE A 64 5.96 -5.91 0.88
N ILE A 65 5.93 -5.82 -0.45
CA ILE A 65 7.11 -5.50 -1.25
C ILE A 65 6.93 -4.13 -1.87
N ILE A 66 7.97 -3.30 -1.80
CA ILE A 66 8.05 -2.06 -2.57
C ILE A 66 8.70 -2.43 -3.90
N GLU A 67 7.92 -2.44 -4.99
CA GLU A 67 8.43 -2.79 -6.32
C GLU A 67 9.13 -1.61 -6.99
N GLU A 68 8.64 -0.38 -6.77
CA GLU A 68 9.24 0.83 -7.33
C GLU A 68 9.06 2.01 -6.37
N GLY A 69 10.00 2.95 -6.39
CA GLY A 69 9.96 4.17 -5.60
C GLY A 69 10.55 4.05 -4.20
N THR A 70 10.61 5.18 -3.52
CA THR A 70 11.10 5.33 -2.15
C THR A 70 9.91 5.79 -1.29
N LEU A 71 9.78 5.25 -0.07
CA LEU A 71 8.96 5.91 0.96
C LEU A 71 9.85 7.01 1.56
N ASP A 72 9.69 8.25 1.07
CA ASP A 72 10.23 9.47 1.70
C ASP A 72 9.06 10.30 2.24
#